data_AF-A0A832J8U1-F1
#
_entry.id   AF-A0A832J8U1-F1
#
_cell.length_a   1.000
_cell.length_b   1.000
_cell.length_c   1.000
_cell.angle_alpha   90.00
_cell.angle_beta   90.00
_cell.angle_gamma   90.00
#
_symmetry.space_group_name_H-M   'P 1'
#
loop_
_entity.id
_entity.type
_entity.pdbx_description
1 polymer ?
#
loop_
_entity_poly.entity_id
_entity_poly.type
_entity_poly.pdbx_seq_one_letter_code
_entity_poly.pdbx_strand_id
1 'polypeptide(L)'
;MFLKKMRAAQVFAFSTSSSNATIPVTLTSVEKRIGVDNSTAAFVVPFGATINMDGTAIMQGVATVFIANVYGIDLGLSGYLTVILMAVLASIGTAGVPGVGLIMLAMVLNQVGLPIEGIALIMGVDRLLDMMRTAVNVTGDGVVTTIVARSENALNLDTFNDPNAGIVEEVHLPHGEKNKA
;
A
#
# COMPACT_ATOMS: atom_id res chain seq x y z
N MET A 1 13.99 -7.76 9.02
CA MET A 1 14.88 -7.46 7.88
C MET A 1 14.10 -6.85 6.72
N PHE A 2 13.10 -7.55 6.17
CA PHE A 2 12.21 -7.08 5.10
C PHE A 2 11.70 -5.62 5.26
N LEU A 3 11.05 -5.30 6.39
CA LEU A 3 10.48 -3.96 6.62
C LEU A 3 11.53 -2.83 6.54
N LYS A 4 12.75 -3.06 7.03
CA LYS A 4 13.84 -2.07 6.94
C LYS A 4 14.26 -1.82 5.49
N LYS A 5 14.21 -2.86 4.66
CA LYS A 5 14.59 -2.80 3.24
C LYS A 5 13.51 -2.12 2.39
N MET A 6 12.23 -2.33 2.74
CA MET A 6 11.08 -1.67 2.10
C MET A 6 10.83 -0.22 2.56
N ARG A 7 11.52 0.25 3.60
CA ARG A 7 11.27 1.56 4.22
C ARG A 7 11.23 2.72 3.23
N ALA A 8 12.10 2.73 2.21
CA ALA A 8 12.10 3.78 1.19
C ALA A 8 10.78 3.82 0.40
N ALA A 9 10.32 2.66 -0.08
CA ALA A 9 9.02 2.53 -0.76
C ALA A 9 7.86 2.88 0.18
N GLN A 10 7.89 2.43 1.44
CA GLN A 10 6.84 2.72 2.42
C GLN A 10 6.70 4.22 2.71
N VAL A 11 7.81 4.93 2.92
CA VAL A 11 7.81 6.37 3.18
C VAL A 11 7.39 7.15 1.94
N PHE A 12 7.81 6.72 0.76
CA PHE A 12 7.39 7.34 -0.50
C PHE A 12 5.90 7.13 -0.77
N ALA A 13 5.39 5.91 -0.57
CA ALA A 13 3.96 5.58 -0.65
C ALA A 13 3.13 6.41 0.33
N PHE A 14 3.59 6.49 1.58
CA PHE A 14 2.95 7.31 2.61
C PHE A 14 2.86 8.77 2.14
N SER A 15 3.96 9.33 1.67
CA SER A 15 4.03 10.75 1.26
C SER A 15 3.16 11.06 0.04
N THR A 16 3.24 10.22 -0.99
CA THR A 16 2.52 10.42 -2.26
C THR A 16 1.05 10.00 -2.19
N SER A 17 0.72 9.04 -1.33
CA SER A 17 -0.59 8.40 -1.27
C SER A 17 -1.02 7.79 -2.61
N SER A 18 -0.04 7.28 -3.38
CA SER A 18 -0.29 6.57 -4.62
C SER A 18 0.59 5.32 -4.73
N SER A 19 -0.05 4.14 -4.82
CA SER A 19 0.64 2.89 -5.12
C SER A 19 1.29 2.96 -6.51
N ASN A 20 0.58 3.52 -7.49
CA ASN A 20 1.07 3.65 -8.87
C ASN A 20 2.32 4.53 -8.96
N ALA A 21 2.33 5.68 -8.28
CA ALA A 21 3.51 6.55 -8.25
C ALA A 21 4.71 5.89 -7.55
N THR A 22 4.46 4.91 -6.67
CA THR A 22 5.50 4.25 -5.88
C THR A 22 6.14 3.05 -6.58
N ILE A 23 5.56 2.56 -7.69
CA ILE A 23 6.05 1.38 -8.44
C ILE A 23 7.58 1.40 -8.66
N PRO A 24 8.21 2.49 -9.15
CA PRO A 24 9.66 2.50 -9.39
C PRO A 24 10.49 2.30 -8.11
N VAL A 25 10.04 2.88 -6.99
CA VAL A 25 10.70 2.77 -5.68
C VAL A 25 10.50 1.38 -5.10
N THR A 26 9.32 0.79 -5.30
CA THR A 26 9.01 -0.59 -4.91
C THR A 26 9.86 -1.58 -5.69
N LEU A 27 9.92 -1.48 -7.01
CA LEU A 27 10.75 -2.32 -7.88
C LEU A 27 12.23 -2.26 -7.47
N THR A 28 12.76 -1.06 -7.28
CA THR A 28 14.14 -0.88 -6.80
C THR A 28 14.37 -1.55 -5.44
N SER A 29 13.41 -1.42 -4.52
CA SER A 29 13.51 -2.02 -3.18
C SER A 29 13.49 -3.55 -3.25
N VAL A 30 12.58 -4.15 -4.02
CA VAL A 30 12.48 -5.62 -4.11
C VAL A 30 13.61 -6.24 -4.93
N GLU A 31 14.05 -5.60 -6.01
CA GLU A 31 15.14 -6.13 -6.84
C GLU A 31 16.50 -5.97 -6.16
N LYS A 32 16.83 -4.74 -5.73
CA LYS A 32 18.20 -4.41 -5.28
C LYS A 32 18.43 -4.69 -3.81
N ARG A 33 17.40 -4.64 -2.97
CA ARG A 33 17.54 -4.83 -1.52
C ARG A 33 17.02 -6.17 -1.06
N ILE A 34 15.87 -6.61 -1.56
CA ILE A 34 15.30 -7.93 -1.20
C ILE A 34 15.95 -9.05 -2.02
N GLY A 35 16.32 -8.80 -3.29
CA GLY A 35 16.98 -9.77 -4.15
C GLY A 35 16.01 -10.59 -5.02
N VAL A 36 14.85 -10.03 -5.34
CA VAL A 36 13.89 -10.65 -6.26
C VAL A 36 14.36 -10.46 -7.71
N ASP A 37 14.27 -11.53 -8.51
CA ASP A 37 14.55 -11.44 -9.95
C ASP A 37 13.62 -10.44 -10.65
N ASN A 38 14.16 -9.67 -11.61
CA ASN A 38 13.43 -8.63 -12.31
C ASN A 38 12.18 -9.17 -13.02
N SER A 39 12.23 -10.38 -13.59
CA SER A 39 11.07 -10.96 -14.29
C SER A 39 9.86 -11.16 -13.37
N THR A 40 10.10 -11.55 -12.11
CA THR A 40 9.05 -11.69 -11.09
C THR A 40 8.62 -10.33 -10.57
N ALA A 41 9.58 -9.45 -10.23
CA ALA A 41 9.28 -8.13 -9.69
C ALA A 41 8.47 -7.26 -10.66
N ALA A 42 8.88 -7.20 -11.93
CA ALA A 42 8.26 -6.38 -12.98
C ALA A 42 6.82 -6.82 -13.32
N PHE A 43 6.44 -8.06 -12.98
CA PHE A 43 5.08 -8.55 -13.11
C PHE A 43 4.26 -8.31 -11.83
N VAL A 44 4.74 -8.81 -10.69
CA VAL A 44 3.95 -8.85 -9.44
C VAL A 44 3.72 -7.45 -8.87
N VAL A 45 4.71 -6.54 -8.93
CA VAL A 45 4.59 -5.20 -8.33
C VAL A 45 3.55 -4.33 -9.06
N PRO A 46 3.61 -4.16 -10.41
CA PRO A 46 2.58 -3.35 -11.10
C PRO A 46 1.19 -3.98 -11.03
N PHE A 47 1.11 -5.31 -11.05
CA PHE A 47 -0.16 -6.02 -10.89
C PHE A 47 -0.75 -5.77 -9.49
N GLY A 48 0.04 -5.98 -8.44
CA GLY A 48 -0.33 -5.72 -7.05
C GLY A 48 -0.78 -4.28 -6.79
N ALA A 49 -0.08 -3.30 -7.35
CA ALA A 49 -0.42 -1.88 -7.20
C ALA A 49 -1.86 -1.52 -7.64
N THR A 50 -2.50 -2.37 -8.44
CA THR A 50 -3.89 -2.20 -8.91
C THR A 50 -4.91 -3.06 -8.16
N ILE A 51 -4.56 -4.30 -7.78
CA ILE A 51 -5.54 -5.25 -7.21
C ILE A 51 -5.35 -5.54 -5.72
N ASN A 52 -4.18 -5.22 -5.16
CA ASN A 52 -3.79 -5.55 -3.80
C ASN A 52 -3.98 -4.33 -2.88
N MET A 53 -5.23 -3.90 -2.75
CA MET A 53 -5.59 -2.76 -1.92
C MET A 53 -6.14 -3.15 -0.55
N ASP A 54 -5.39 -3.96 0.19
CA ASP A 54 -5.75 -4.42 1.53
C ASP A 54 -6.02 -3.27 2.51
N GLY A 55 -5.18 -2.23 2.48
CA GLY A 55 -5.38 -1.02 3.27
C GLY A 55 -6.69 -0.30 2.92
N THR A 56 -7.10 -0.34 1.65
CA THR A 56 -8.40 0.19 1.23
C THR A 56 -9.53 -0.66 1.80
N ALA A 57 -9.46 -1.99 1.69
CA ALA A 57 -10.48 -2.88 2.25
C ALA A 57 -10.63 -2.71 3.78
N ILE A 58 -9.51 -2.60 4.50
CA ILE A 58 -9.50 -2.33 5.95
C ILE A 58 -10.18 -0.99 6.25
N MET A 59 -9.84 0.07 5.51
CA MET A 59 -10.45 1.39 5.69
C MET A 59 -11.97 1.32 5.45
N GLN A 60 -12.42 0.65 4.38
CA GLN A 60 -13.85 0.49 4.07
C GLN A 60 -14.61 -0.20 5.21
N GLY A 61 -14.07 -1.32 5.71
CA GLY A 61 -14.70 -2.05 6.82
C GLY A 61 -14.78 -1.23 8.10
N VAL A 62 -13.65 -0.63 8.50
CA VAL A 62 -13.57 0.16 9.74
C VAL A 62 -14.44 1.41 9.65
N ALA A 63 -14.40 2.16 8.53
CA ALA A 63 -15.20 3.37 8.35
C ALA A 63 -16.70 3.06 8.34
N THR A 64 -17.11 1.96 7.69
CA THR A 64 -18.52 1.55 7.64
C THR A 64 -19.05 1.22 9.04
N VAL A 65 -18.29 0.43 9.81
CA VAL A 65 -18.67 0.08 11.20
C VAL A 65 -18.66 1.31 12.10
N PHE A 66 -17.69 2.21 11.93
CA PHE A 66 -17.64 3.47 12.66
C PHE A 66 -18.89 4.32 12.40
N ILE A 67 -19.27 4.50 11.14
CA ILE A 67 -20.46 5.28 10.76
C ILE A 67 -21.73 4.61 11.31
N ALA A 68 -21.87 3.29 11.17
CA ALA A 68 -23.00 2.56 11.75
C ALA A 68 -23.17 2.83 13.25
N ASN A 69 -22.06 2.80 14.01
CA ASN A 69 -22.07 3.11 15.44
C ASN A 69 -22.43 4.57 15.75
N VAL A 70 -21.89 5.53 14.99
CA VAL A 70 -22.20 6.96 15.18
C VAL A 70 -23.69 7.26 14.96
N TYR A 71 -24.30 6.62 13.97
CA TYR A 71 -25.72 6.78 13.66
C TYR A 71 -26.64 5.86 14.48
N GLY A 72 -26.09 4.97 15.31
CA GLY A 72 -26.86 4.00 16.09
C GLY A 72 -27.60 2.96 15.23
N ILE A 73 -27.08 2.66 14.04
CA ILE A 73 -27.67 1.70 13.11
C ILE A 73 -26.99 0.34 13.32
N ASP A 74 -27.77 -0.68 13.66
CA ASP A 74 -27.29 -2.06 13.70
C ASP A 74 -27.21 -2.65 12.29
N LEU A 75 -26.03 -3.13 11.91
CA LEU A 75 -25.81 -3.77 10.61
C LEU A 75 -26.34 -5.20 10.57
N GLY A 76 -26.39 -5.88 11.72
CA GLY A 76 -26.61 -7.32 11.78
C GLY A 76 -25.58 -8.15 11.01
N LEU A 77 -25.71 -9.47 11.05
CA LEU A 77 -24.77 -10.39 10.41
C LEU A 77 -24.75 -10.23 8.87
N SER A 78 -25.91 -10.03 8.25
CA SER A 78 -26.03 -9.81 6.81
C SER A 78 -25.33 -8.53 6.37
N GLY A 79 -25.45 -7.44 7.14
CA GLY A 79 -24.75 -6.20 6.85
C GLY A 79 -23.24 -6.38 6.87
N TYR A 80 -22.69 -7.04 7.90
CA TYR A 80 -21.25 -7.34 7.96
C TYR A 80 -20.76 -8.18 6.77
N LEU A 81 -21.51 -9.20 6.36
CA LEU A 81 -21.16 -10.00 5.17
C LEU A 81 -21.15 -9.15 3.89
N THR A 82 -22.13 -8.26 3.72
CA THR A 82 -22.16 -7.31 2.61
C THR A 82 -20.96 -6.37 2.64
N VAL A 83 -20.59 -5.83 3.81
CA VAL A 83 -19.40 -4.98 3.95
C VAL A 83 -18.13 -5.72 3.54
N ILE A 84 -17.94 -6.96 4.01
CA ILE A 84 -16.77 -7.77 3.65
C ILE A 84 -16.70 -7.99 2.14
N LEU A 85 -17.81 -8.41 1.53
CA LEU A 85 -17.87 -8.64 0.09
C LEU A 85 -17.56 -7.37 -0.69
N MET A 86 -18.15 -6.24 -0.30
CA MET A 86 -17.94 -4.95 -0.95
C MET A 86 -16.51 -4.44 -0.75
N ALA A 87 -15.89 -4.66 0.41
CA ALA A 87 -14.51 -4.28 0.67
C ALA A 87 -13.52 -5.07 -0.21
N VAL A 88 -13.77 -6.37 -0.42
CA VAL A 88 -12.98 -7.23 -1.34
C VAL A 88 -13.17 -6.80 -2.79
N LEU A 89 -14.39 -6.49 -3.22
CA LEU A 89 -14.62 -5.98 -4.58
C LEU A 89 -13.94 -4.61 -4.78
N ALA A 90 -14.01 -3.75 -3.76
CA ALA A 90 -13.36 -2.46 -3.79
C ALA A 90 -11.83 -2.58 -3.84
N SER A 91 -11.23 -3.61 -3.23
CA SER A 91 -9.77 -3.75 -3.26
C SER A 91 -9.21 -4.06 -4.65
N ILE A 92 -10.03 -4.61 -5.54
CA ILE A 92 -9.68 -4.90 -6.94
C ILE A 92 -10.04 -3.73 -7.86
N GLY A 93 -11.19 -3.06 -7.60
CA GLY A 93 -11.75 -2.05 -8.49
C GLY A 93 -11.27 -0.61 -8.26
N THR A 94 -10.47 -0.36 -7.22
CA THR A 94 -10.01 0.99 -6.87
C THR A 94 -8.73 1.33 -7.63
N ALA A 95 -8.63 2.53 -8.21
CA ALA A 95 -7.39 2.99 -8.83
C ALA A 95 -6.36 3.38 -7.77
N GLY A 96 -5.07 3.07 -7.99
CA GLY A 96 -3.95 3.30 -7.06
C GLY A 96 -3.50 4.76 -6.95
N VAL A 97 -4.46 5.68 -6.90
CA VAL A 97 -4.27 7.14 -6.91
C VAL A 97 -5.02 7.78 -5.73
N PRO A 98 -4.63 9.00 -5.30
CA PRO A 98 -5.20 9.64 -4.11
C PRO A 98 -6.71 9.88 -4.22
N GLY A 99 -7.42 9.82 -3.08
CA GLY A 99 -8.81 10.25 -2.96
C GLY A 99 -9.90 9.29 -3.49
N VAL A 100 -9.54 8.20 -4.17
CA VAL A 100 -10.54 7.23 -4.71
C VAL A 100 -11.29 6.49 -3.60
N GLY A 101 -10.67 6.31 -2.43
CA GLY A 101 -11.26 5.55 -1.32
C GLY A 101 -12.58 6.12 -0.79
N LEU A 102 -12.79 7.44 -0.81
CA LEU A 102 -14.04 8.05 -0.35
C LEU A 102 -15.21 7.80 -1.33
N ILE A 103 -14.92 7.78 -2.63
CA ILE A 103 -15.91 7.46 -3.67
C ILE A 103 -16.39 6.03 -3.48
N MET A 104 -15.46 5.10 -3.23
CA MET A 104 -15.79 3.70 -2.96
C MET A 104 -16.58 3.54 -1.65
N LEU A 105 -16.26 4.32 -0.62
CA LEU A 105 -17.00 4.29 0.65
C LEU A 105 -18.46 4.69 0.48
N ALA A 106 -18.76 5.68 -0.37
CA ALA A 106 -20.15 6.04 -0.67
C ALA A 106 -20.94 4.86 -1.24
N MET A 107 -20.32 4.06 -2.11
CA MET A 107 -20.95 2.84 -2.64
C MET A 107 -21.18 1.80 -1.54
N VAL A 108 -20.20 1.56 -0.65
CA VAL A 108 -20.33 0.59 0.44
C VAL A 108 -21.47 0.99 1.39
N LEU A 109 -21.51 2.25 1.83
CA LEU A 109 -22.53 2.74 2.75
C LEU A 109 -23.94 2.60 2.16
N ASN A 110 -24.11 2.96 0.87
CA ASN A 110 -25.40 2.84 0.20
C ASN A 110 -25.92 1.38 0.18
N GLN A 111 -25.04 0.41 -0.05
CA GLN A 111 -25.41 -1.01 -0.09
C GLN A 111 -25.84 -1.58 1.26
N VAL A 112 -25.35 -1.02 2.37
CA VAL A 112 -25.75 -1.43 3.72
C VAL A 112 -26.79 -0.49 4.34
N GLY A 113 -27.35 0.45 3.55
CA GLY A 113 -28.41 1.36 4.00
C GLY A 113 -27.93 2.44 4.97
N LEU A 114 -26.64 2.77 4.98
CA LEU A 114 -26.09 3.83 5.82
C LEU A 114 -26.11 5.20 5.10
N PRO A 115 -26.29 6.30 5.85
CA PRO A 115 -26.28 7.65 5.30
C PRO A 115 -24.89 8.02 4.77
N ILE A 116 -24.84 8.50 3.51
CA ILE A 116 -23.59 8.90 2.85
C ILE A 116 -22.98 10.15 3.48
N GLU A 117 -23.80 10.96 4.17
CA GLU A 117 -23.38 12.13 4.92
C GLU A 117 -22.37 11.78 6.02
N GLY A 118 -22.37 10.53 6.51
CA GLY A 118 -21.38 10.03 7.46
C GLY A 118 -19.93 10.11 6.96
N ILE A 119 -19.72 10.19 5.64
CA ILE A 119 -18.39 10.39 5.04
C ILE A 119 -17.77 11.72 5.48
N ALA A 120 -18.57 12.74 5.77
CA ALA A 120 -18.08 14.03 6.25
C ALA A 120 -17.25 13.90 7.54
N LEU A 121 -17.55 12.91 8.39
CA LEU A 121 -16.81 12.63 9.62
C LEU A 121 -15.39 12.08 9.33
N ILE A 122 -15.25 11.32 8.24
CA ILE A 122 -13.97 10.72 7.82
C ILE A 122 -13.14 11.71 7.01
N MET A 123 -13.78 12.58 6.23
CA MET A 123 -13.14 13.52 5.32
C MET A 123 -12.09 14.40 6.02
N GLY A 124 -12.31 14.78 7.28
CA GLY A 124 -11.36 15.57 8.06
C GLY A 124 -10.03 14.87 8.35
N VAL A 125 -10.00 13.53 8.33
CA VAL A 125 -8.80 12.72 8.55
C VAL A 125 -8.40 11.87 7.34
N ASP A 126 -9.19 11.89 6.25
CA ASP A 126 -8.99 11.04 5.08
C ASP A 126 -7.59 11.20 4.51
N ARG A 127 -7.05 12.42 4.49
CA ARG A 127 -5.68 12.64 4.01
C ARG A 127 -4.67 11.74 4.71
N LEU A 128 -4.74 11.60 6.04
CA LEU A 128 -3.82 10.77 6.81
C LEU A 128 -4.13 9.28 6.63
N LEU A 129 -5.42 8.91 6.59
CA LEU A 129 -5.84 7.54 6.32
C LEU A 129 -5.38 7.06 4.93
N ASP A 130 -5.38 7.94 3.93
CA ASP A 130 -4.90 7.68 2.58
C ASP A 130 -3.40 7.38 2.52
N MET A 131 -2.61 8.14 3.29
CA MET A 131 -1.17 7.89 3.42
C MET A 131 -0.91 6.52 4.02
N MET A 132 -1.61 6.19 5.11
CA MET A 132 -1.43 4.92 5.82
C MET A 132 -1.88 3.73 4.97
N ARG A 133 -3.07 3.79 4.34
CA ARG A 133 -3.55 2.69 3.48
C ARG A 133 -2.61 2.43 2.32
N THR A 134 -2.07 3.49 1.70
CA THR A 134 -1.15 3.35 0.57
C THR A 134 0.18 2.71 0.99
N ALA A 135 0.71 3.10 2.15
CA ALA A 135 1.91 2.46 2.71
C ALA A 135 1.69 0.97 3.03
N VAL A 136 0.50 0.60 3.51
CA VAL A 136 0.12 -0.80 3.74
C VAL A 136 0.05 -1.58 2.43
N ASN A 137 -0.64 -1.05 1.41
CA ASN A 137 -0.77 -1.70 0.10
C ASN A 137 0.61 -1.98 -0.52
N VAL A 138 1.48 -0.95 -0.58
CA VAL A 138 2.85 -1.10 -1.13
C VAL A 138 3.71 -2.07 -0.31
N THR A 139 3.48 -2.15 1.00
CA THR A 139 4.14 -3.16 1.83
C THR A 139 3.68 -4.56 1.46
N GLY A 140 2.36 -4.74 1.27
CA GLY A 140 1.75 -5.98 0.81
C GLY A 140 2.31 -6.42 -0.54
N ASP A 141 2.44 -5.50 -1.50
CA ASP A 141 3.01 -5.76 -2.82
C ASP A 141 4.44 -6.33 -2.70
N GLY A 142 5.27 -5.72 -1.84
CA GLY A 142 6.61 -6.24 -1.57
C GLY A 142 6.61 -7.62 -0.91
N VAL A 143 5.68 -7.87 0.02
CA VAL A 143 5.55 -9.18 0.70
C VAL A 143 5.16 -10.26 -0.31
N VAL A 144 4.09 -10.05 -1.07
CA VAL A 144 3.61 -11.00 -2.08
C VAL A 144 4.69 -11.24 -3.14
N THR A 145 5.34 -10.19 -3.62
CA THR A 145 6.46 -10.30 -4.57
C THR A 145 7.58 -11.19 -4.01
N THR A 146 7.93 -11.04 -2.74
CA THR A 146 8.97 -11.85 -2.09
C THR A 146 8.53 -13.31 -1.91
N ILE A 147 7.26 -13.55 -1.55
CA ILE A 147 6.71 -14.90 -1.37
C ILE A 147 6.68 -15.65 -2.70
N VAL A 148 6.18 -15.02 -3.77
CA VAL A 148 6.14 -15.58 -5.12
C VAL A 148 7.56 -15.83 -5.63
N ALA A 149 8.47 -14.86 -5.47
CA ALA A 149 9.86 -15.06 -5.87
C ALA A 149 10.49 -16.26 -5.16
N ARG A 150 10.16 -16.49 -3.88
CA ARG A 150 10.65 -17.67 -3.16
C ARG A 150 10.03 -18.97 -3.66
N SER A 151 8.75 -19.00 -4.03
CA SER A 151 8.11 -20.21 -4.57
C SER A 151 8.70 -20.59 -5.94
N GLU A 152 9.04 -19.60 -6.75
CA GLU A 152 9.59 -19.77 -8.10
C GLU A 152 11.12 -19.90 -8.13
N ASN A 153 11.79 -20.02 -6.98
CA ASN A 153 13.27 -20.00 -6.87
C ASN A 153 13.93 -18.77 -7.52
N ALA A 154 13.21 -17.64 -7.56
CA ALA A 154 13.60 -16.36 -8.10
C ALA A 154 14.01 -15.33 -7.00
N LEU A 155 14.35 -15.82 -5.80
CA LEU A 155 14.80 -14.99 -4.67
C LEU A 155 16.26 -15.32 -4.32
N ASN A 156 17.14 -14.33 -4.42
CA ASN A 156 18.51 -14.43 -3.93
C ASN A 156 18.53 -14.28 -2.40
N LEU A 157 18.79 -15.38 -1.69
CA LEU A 157 18.81 -15.40 -0.23
C LEU A 157 20.01 -14.66 0.38
N ASP A 158 21.14 -14.56 -0.33
CA ASP A 158 22.31 -13.81 0.15
C ASP A 158 21.97 -12.31 0.17
N THR A 159 21.41 -11.80 -0.94
CA THR A 159 20.90 -10.43 -1.00
C THR A 159 19.81 -10.21 0.03
N PHE A 160 18.87 -11.16 0.20
CA PHE A 160 17.82 -11.05 1.21
C PHE A 160 18.41 -10.90 2.62
N ASN A 161 19.39 -11.73 2.98
CA ASN A 161 20.00 -11.80 4.31
C ASN A 161 21.03 -10.71 4.60
N ASP A 162 21.58 -10.04 3.59
CA ASP A 162 22.48 -8.90 3.77
C ASP A 162 21.71 -7.63 4.19
N PRO A 163 21.88 -7.11 5.42
CA PRO A 163 21.20 -5.89 5.87
C PRO A 163 21.51 -4.65 5.02
N ASN A 164 22.66 -4.63 4.34
CA ASN A 164 23.19 -3.49 3.59
C ASN A 164 22.93 -3.57 2.09
N ALA A 165 22.30 -4.65 1.61
CA ALA A 165 21.98 -4.84 0.21
C ALA A 165 21.24 -3.62 -0.39
N GLY A 166 21.77 -3.13 -1.52
CA GLY A 166 21.21 -2.04 -2.30
C GLY A 166 21.17 -0.69 -1.59
N ILE A 167 21.94 -0.49 -0.52
CA ILE A 167 22.21 0.84 0.02
C ILE A 167 23.16 1.55 -0.96
N VAL A 168 22.79 2.75 -1.40
CA VAL A 168 23.68 3.60 -2.20
C VAL A 168 24.70 4.22 -1.24
N GLU A 169 25.95 3.79 -1.30
CA GLU A 169 27.04 4.44 -0.55
C GLU A 169 27.36 5.81 -1.16
N GLU A 170 27.70 6.79 -0.33
CA GLU A 170 28.20 8.08 -0.81
C GLU A 170 29.52 7.86 -1.55
N VAL A 171 29.49 8.09 -2.87
CA VAL A 171 30.70 8.11 -3.68
C VAL A 171 31.54 9.30 -3.25
N HIS A 172 32.63 9.06 -2.53
CA HIS A 172 33.58 10.11 -2.17
C HIS A 172 34.30 10.59 -3.45
N LEU A 173 33.83 11.72 -4.01
CA LEU A 173 34.42 12.31 -5.21
C LEU A 173 35.76 12.96 -4.85
N PRO A 174 36.88 12.61 -5.52
CA PRO A 174 38.23 12.99 -5.10
C PRO A 174 38.59 14.48 -5.25
N HIS A 175 37.65 15.40 -5.53
CA HIS A 175 37.95 16.78 -5.94
C HIS A 175 37.25 17.88 -5.10
N GLY A 176 36.80 17.59 -3.87
CA GLY A 176 36.15 18.58 -3.00
C GLY A 176 37.07 19.59 -2.29
N GLU A 177 38.40 19.41 -2.31
CA GLU A 177 39.34 20.27 -1.58
C GLU A 177 40.28 21.06 -2.49
N LYS A 178 39.74 21.87 -3.41
CA LYS A 178 40.51 22.96 -4.03
C LYS A 178 39.60 24.17 -4.24
N ASN A 179 39.45 24.96 -3.18
CA ASN A 179 39.32 26.43 -3.20
C ASN A 179 38.98 26.93 -1.79
N LYS A 180 39.99 26.96 -0.93
CA LYS A 180 40.09 27.95 0.15
C LYS A 180 41.43 28.66 -0.06
N ALA A 181 41.37 29.77 -0.79
CA ALA A 181 42.38 30.81 -0.83
C ALA A 181 41.68 32.11 -0.42
#